data_AF-A0A9E3QG57-F1
#
_entry.id   AF-A0A9E3QG57-F1
#
_cell.length_a   1.000
_cell.length_b   1.000
_cell.length_c   1.000
_cell.angle_alpha   90.00
_cell.angle_beta   90.00
_cell.angle_gamma   90.00
#
_symmetry.space_group_name_H-M   'P 1'
#
loop_
_entity.id
_entity.type
_entity.pdbx_description
1 polymer ?
#
loop_
_entity_poly.entity_id
_entity_poly.type
_entity_poly.pdbx_seq_one_letter_code
_entity_poly.pdbx_strand_id
1 'polypeptide(L)'
;SVLVEDCPSTLRAIAAYIDLNPVRAGLVNDPKDYRFCGYAAALTGDKVIRRGIMGFLGATDWSAASAEYRLALYVIGGTSGRSDKRVLDPEAIRAELARGGQLPLGQILRLRIRHMTDGVFLGSKEFVDRMWEQHRDKFGRRRRNGARNIRGAPIPGLTVLRDLRVDAVG
;
A
#
# COMPACT_ATOMS: atom_id res chain seq x y z
N SER A 1 -15.92 4.50 1.89
CA SER A 1 -15.13 4.57 0.65
C SER A 1 -13.99 5.57 0.83
N VAL A 2 -12.89 5.40 0.10
CA VAL A 2 -11.74 6.33 0.08
C VAL A 2 -11.58 6.84 -1.35
N LEU A 3 -11.36 8.14 -1.52
CA LEU A 3 -10.97 8.72 -2.80
C LEU A 3 -9.44 8.74 -2.88
N VAL A 4 -8.92 8.18 -3.97
CA VAL A 4 -7.50 7.92 -4.19
C VAL A 4 -6.99 8.88 -5.27
N GLU A 5 -5.84 9.51 -5.05
CA GLU A 5 -5.18 10.33 -6.08
C GLU A 5 -4.77 9.46 -7.28
N ASP A 6 -5.12 9.93 -8.47
CA ASP A 6 -4.68 9.34 -9.73
C ASP A 6 -3.23 9.72 -10.04
N CYS A 7 -2.30 9.08 -9.34
CA CYS A 7 -0.86 9.22 -9.59
C CYS A 7 -0.13 7.87 -9.46
N PRO A 8 0.96 7.64 -10.22
CA PRO A 8 1.63 6.33 -10.32
C PRO A 8 1.98 5.68 -8.96
N SER A 9 2.55 6.45 -8.03
CA SER A 9 2.98 5.95 -6.72
C SER A 9 1.79 5.53 -5.84
N THR A 10 0.72 6.33 -5.83
CA THR A 10 -0.50 6.06 -5.06
C THR A 10 -1.23 4.84 -5.63
N LEU A 11 -1.38 4.77 -6.95
CA LEU A 11 -2.01 3.62 -7.62
C LEU A 11 -1.23 2.33 -7.38
N ARG A 12 0.11 2.38 -7.46
CA ARG A 12 0.98 1.23 -7.16
C ARG A 12 0.77 0.73 -5.72
N ALA A 13 0.73 1.64 -4.74
CA ALA A 13 0.54 1.29 -3.33
C ALA A 13 -0.85 0.67 -3.09
N ILE A 14 -1.91 1.22 -3.69
CA ILE A 14 -3.27 0.69 -3.56
C ILE A 14 -3.43 -0.66 -4.26
N ALA A 15 -2.94 -0.78 -5.49
CA ALA A 15 -2.99 -2.04 -6.22
C ALA A 15 -2.26 -3.15 -5.43
N ALA A 16 -1.04 -2.87 -4.96
CA ALA A 16 -0.29 -3.82 -4.15
C ALA A 16 -0.97 -4.14 -2.82
N TYR A 17 -1.58 -3.15 -2.16
CA TYR A 17 -2.36 -3.39 -0.96
C TYR A 17 -3.53 -4.34 -1.24
N ILE A 18 -4.29 -4.12 -2.31
CA ILE A 18 -5.41 -4.99 -2.69
C ILE A 18 -4.92 -6.41 -3.01
N ASP A 19 -3.87 -6.54 -3.82
CA ASP A 19 -3.35 -7.85 -4.23
C ASP A 19 -2.74 -8.65 -3.07
N LEU A 20 -2.28 -7.97 -2.01
CA LEU A 20 -1.81 -8.60 -0.78
C LEU A 20 -2.91 -8.94 0.23
N ASN A 21 -4.18 -8.57 0.01
CA ASN A 21 -5.30 -8.97 0.87
C ASN A 21 -5.34 -10.48 1.20
N PRO A 22 -5.28 -11.41 0.23
CA PRO A 22 -5.36 -12.84 0.53
C PRO A 22 -4.17 -13.35 1.36
N VAL A 23 -3.02 -12.69 1.23
CA VAL A 23 -1.85 -12.99 2.06
C VAL A 23 -2.04 -12.49 3.48
N ARG A 24 -2.55 -11.26 3.65
CA ARG A 24 -2.90 -10.72 4.98
C ARG A 24 -3.98 -11.52 5.68
N ALA A 25 -4.91 -12.09 4.93
CA ALA A 25 -5.95 -12.96 5.45
C ALA A 25 -5.47 -14.39 5.76
N GLY A 26 -4.19 -14.71 5.51
CA GLY A 26 -3.64 -16.05 5.73
C GLY A 26 -4.15 -17.12 4.75
N LEU A 27 -4.78 -16.72 3.65
CA LEU A 27 -5.34 -17.66 2.66
C LEU A 27 -4.25 -18.27 1.77
N VAL A 28 -3.23 -17.49 1.45
CA VAL A 28 -2.09 -17.90 0.61
C VAL A 28 -0.80 -17.24 1.09
N ASN A 29 0.36 -17.84 0.80
CA ASN A 29 1.66 -17.23 1.11
C ASN A 29 2.11 -16.22 0.03
N ASP A 30 1.61 -16.39 -1.18
CA ASP A 30 1.97 -15.62 -2.37
C ASP A 30 0.69 -15.18 -3.08
N PRO A 31 0.52 -13.88 -3.40
CA PRO A 31 -0.71 -13.40 -4.02
C PRO A 31 -1.02 -14.07 -5.37
N LYS A 32 -0.02 -14.59 -6.10
CA LYS A 32 -0.25 -15.31 -7.36
C LYS A 32 -1.12 -16.56 -7.20
N ASP A 33 -1.11 -17.16 -6.01
CA ASP A 33 -1.81 -18.41 -5.71
C ASP A 33 -3.29 -18.15 -5.36
N TYR A 34 -3.72 -16.89 -5.30
CA TYR A 34 -5.11 -16.51 -5.06
C TYR A 34 -5.79 -16.05 -6.35
N ARG A 35 -6.66 -16.89 -6.90
CA ARG A 35 -7.36 -16.69 -8.18
C ARG A 35 -8.10 -15.35 -8.31
N PHE A 36 -8.55 -14.76 -7.20
CA PHE A 36 -9.41 -13.57 -7.21
C PHE A 36 -8.65 -12.26 -6.88
N CYS A 37 -7.33 -12.21 -7.07
CA CYS A 37 -6.58 -10.94 -7.04
C CYS A 37 -6.16 -10.50 -8.46
N GLY A 38 -5.88 -9.20 -8.61
CA GLY A 38 -5.48 -8.61 -9.88
C GLY A 38 -4.15 -9.17 -10.37
N TYR A 39 -3.17 -9.34 -9.47
CA TYR A 39 -1.87 -9.90 -9.81
C TYR A 39 -1.96 -11.30 -10.44
N ALA A 40 -2.71 -12.22 -9.84
CA ALA A 40 -2.90 -13.57 -10.38
C ALA A 40 -3.57 -13.55 -11.75
N ALA A 41 -4.62 -12.73 -11.92
CA ALA A 41 -5.29 -12.56 -13.21
C ALA A 41 -4.35 -11.99 -14.29
N ALA A 42 -3.49 -11.03 -13.94
CA ALA A 42 -2.48 -10.48 -14.84
C ALA A 42 -1.48 -11.56 -15.30
N LEU A 43 -1.04 -12.45 -14.41
CA LEU A 43 -0.17 -13.57 -14.75
C LEU A 43 -0.85 -14.54 -15.74
N THR A 44 -2.17 -14.77 -15.60
CA THR A 44 -2.94 -15.62 -16.52
C THR A 44 -3.24 -15.00 -17.89
N GLY A 45 -2.86 -13.74 -18.13
CA GLY A 45 -3.00 -13.11 -19.44
C GLY A 45 -4.08 -12.04 -19.55
N ASP A 46 -4.67 -11.59 -18.44
CA ASP A 46 -5.69 -10.53 -18.48
C ASP A 46 -5.09 -9.22 -19.00
N LYS A 47 -5.48 -8.84 -20.23
CA LYS A 47 -4.93 -7.67 -20.92
C LYS A 47 -5.33 -6.35 -20.27
N VAL A 48 -6.48 -6.27 -19.60
CA VAL A 48 -6.95 -5.05 -18.95
C VAL A 48 -6.11 -4.79 -17.71
N ILE A 49 -5.92 -5.82 -16.87
CA ILE A 49 -5.13 -5.69 -15.65
C ILE A 49 -3.65 -5.45 -15.98
N ARG A 50 -3.10 -6.15 -16.98
CA ARG A 50 -1.72 -5.91 -17.45
C ARG A 50 -1.51 -4.45 -17.85
N ARG A 51 -2.43 -3.87 -18.62
CA ARG A 51 -2.38 -2.44 -18.99
C ARG A 51 -2.44 -1.52 -17.78
N GLY A 52 -3.27 -1.83 -16.79
CA GLY A 52 -3.34 -1.08 -15.53
C GLY A 52 -2.01 -1.08 -14.77
N ILE A 53 -1.43 -2.28 -14.58
CA ILE A 53 -0.13 -2.44 -13.92
C ILE A 53 0.99 -1.73 -14.69
N MET A 54 1.05 -1.92 -16.00
CA MET A 54 2.03 -1.24 -16.86
C MET A 54 1.87 0.28 -16.81
N GLY A 55 0.64 0.78 -16.76
CA GLY A 55 0.34 2.21 -16.72
C GLY A 55 0.93 2.92 -15.50
N PHE A 56 0.69 2.42 -14.28
CA PHE A 56 1.25 3.04 -13.08
C PHE A 56 2.73 2.71 -12.84
N LEU A 57 3.29 1.73 -13.54
CA LEU A 57 4.75 1.48 -13.55
C LEU A 57 5.47 2.26 -14.65
N GLY A 58 4.75 2.89 -15.59
CA GLY A 58 5.35 3.52 -16.77
C GLY A 58 6.05 2.52 -17.70
N ALA A 59 5.66 1.24 -17.65
CA ALA A 59 6.30 0.17 -18.40
C ALA A 59 5.64 0.00 -19.78
N THR A 60 6.45 -0.23 -20.81
CA THR A 60 5.98 -0.50 -22.18
C THR A 60 5.94 -1.98 -22.52
N ASP A 61 6.59 -2.81 -21.72
CA ASP A 61 6.64 -4.27 -21.86
C ASP A 61 6.11 -4.97 -20.61
N TRP A 62 5.35 -6.05 -20.83
CA TRP A 62 4.74 -6.82 -19.74
C TRP A 62 5.78 -7.61 -18.93
N SER A 63 6.83 -8.14 -19.56
CA SER A 63 7.85 -8.91 -18.84
C SER A 63 8.54 -8.03 -17.79
N ALA A 64 8.96 -6.82 -18.20
CA ALA A 64 9.53 -5.83 -17.30
C ALA A 64 8.55 -5.41 -16.19
N ALA A 65 7.31 -5.07 -16.55
CA ALA A 65 6.28 -4.66 -15.59
C ALA A 65 5.97 -5.75 -14.56
N SER A 66 5.84 -7.00 -15.01
CA SER A 66 5.56 -8.16 -14.16
C SER A 66 6.71 -8.42 -13.19
N ALA A 67 7.96 -8.30 -13.65
CA ALA A 67 9.13 -8.47 -12.79
C ALA A 67 9.20 -7.39 -11.70
N GLU A 68 9.00 -6.11 -12.07
CA GLU A 68 9.01 -5.01 -11.10
C GLU A 68 7.84 -5.11 -10.11
N TYR A 69 6.63 -5.40 -10.59
CA TYR A 69 5.47 -5.55 -9.73
C TYR A 69 5.61 -6.74 -8.79
N ARG A 70 6.19 -7.85 -9.28
CA ARG A 70 6.55 -9.00 -8.44
C ARG A 70 7.48 -8.60 -7.30
N LEU A 71 8.52 -7.79 -7.55
CA LEU A 71 9.41 -7.32 -6.49
C LEU A 71 8.68 -6.47 -5.45
N ALA A 72 7.72 -5.65 -5.88
CA ALA A 72 6.90 -4.84 -4.96
C ALA A 72 6.00 -5.70 -4.05
N LEU A 73 5.44 -6.79 -4.58
CA LEU A 73 4.57 -7.72 -3.83
C LEU A 73 5.36 -8.73 -3.00
N TYR A 74 6.54 -9.12 -3.47
CA TYR A 74 7.32 -10.21 -2.94
C TYR A 74 8.58 -9.67 -2.27
N VAL A 75 8.40 -9.16 -1.05
CA VAL A 75 9.52 -8.83 -0.18
C VAL A 75 9.68 -9.94 0.86
N ILE A 76 10.77 -10.69 0.72
CA ILE A 76 11.26 -11.61 1.75
C ILE A 76 12.03 -10.79 2.78
N GLY A 77 11.72 -10.95 4.06
CA GLY A 77 12.59 -10.46 5.13
C GLY A 77 13.70 -11.48 5.38
N GLY A 78 14.95 -11.03 5.40
CA GLY A 78 16.07 -11.86 5.83
C GLY A 78 16.78 -11.16 6.98
N THR A 79 16.75 -11.75 8.17
CA THR A 79 17.80 -11.51 9.16
C THR A 79 19.08 -12.15 8.62
N SER A 80 20.15 -11.38 8.52
CA SER A 80 21.49 -11.88 8.20
C SER A 80 21.83 -13.07 9.11
N GLY A 81 21.99 -14.26 8.53
CA GLY A 81 22.55 -15.43 9.21
C GLY A 81 21.74 -16.72 9.25
N ARG A 82 20.51 -16.80 8.71
CA ARG A 82 19.81 -18.09 8.52
C ARG A 82 19.22 -18.21 7.12
N SER A 83 19.42 -19.37 6.51
CA SER A 83 19.01 -19.75 5.16
C SER A 83 17.49 -19.82 4.94
N ASP A 84 16.68 -19.56 5.97
CA ASP A 84 15.23 -19.54 5.90
C ASP A 84 14.73 -18.14 5.57
N LYS A 85 14.61 -17.87 4.27
CA LYS A 85 13.95 -16.72 3.65
C LYS A 85 12.44 -16.72 3.99
N ARG A 86 12.06 -16.34 5.21
CA ARG A 86 10.66 -16.29 5.64
C ARG A 86 10.07 -14.90 5.47
N VAL A 87 8.79 -14.87 5.09
CA VAL A 87 7.96 -13.67 5.24
C VAL A 87 7.99 -13.27 6.72
N LEU A 88 8.27 -12.00 7.01
CA LEU A 88 8.17 -11.50 8.38
C LEU A 88 6.72 -11.57 8.85
N ASP A 89 6.54 -12.14 10.03
CA ASP A 89 5.27 -12.14 10.76
C ASP A 89 4.80 -10.69 11.03
N PRO A 90 3.49 -10.36 10.97
CA PRO A 90 2.99 -9.01 11.21
C PRO A 90 3.51 -8.38 12.51
N GLU A 91 3.65 -9.16 13.57
CA GLU A 91 4.21 -8.78 14.86
C GLU A 91 5.64 -8.23 14.72
N ALA A 92 6.49 -8.90 13.93
CA ALA A 92 7.86 -8.47 13.69
C ALA A 92 7.92 -7.19 12.87
N ILE A 93 7.06 -7.06 11.85
CA ILE A 93 6.94 -5.84 11.03
C ILE A 93 6.50 -4.66 11.91
N ARG A 94 5.48 -4.84 12.76
CA ARG A 94 5.01 -3.80 13.69
C ARG A 94 6.10 -3.41 14.70
N ALA A 95 6.85 -4.38 15.22
CA ALA A 95 7.93 -4.12 16.17
C ALA A 95 9.07 -3.29 15.54
N GLU A 96 9.43 -3.59 14.28
CA GLU A 96 10.46 -2.83 13.55
C GLU A 96 10.00 -1.39 13.28
N LEU A 97 8.75 -1.20 12.84
CA LEU A 97 8.17 0.13 12.64
C LEU A 97 8.08 0.93 13.95
N ALA A 98 7.73 0.29 15.06
CA ALA A 98 7.68 0.93 16.38
C ALA A 98 9.04 1.42 16.88
N ARG A 99 10.14 0.78 16.42
CA ARG A 99 11.52 1.19 16.69
C ARG A 99 12.03 2.28 15.75
N GLY A 100 11.20 2.73 14.80
CA GLY A 100 11.59 3.71 13.78
C GLY A 100 12.37 3.11 12.61
N GLY A 101 12.37 1.78 12.47
CA GLY A 101 13.00 1.09 11.34
C GLY A 101 12.32 1.42 10.01
N GLN A 102 13.10 1.38 8.93
CA GLN A 102 12.60 1.54 7.57
C GLN A 102 12.40 0.18 6.93
N LEU A 103 11.16 -0.10 6.52
CA LEU A 103 10.81 -1.34 5.85
C LEU A 103 10.45 -1.10 4.39
N PRO A 104 10.78 -2.02 3.47
CA PRO A 104 10.27 -1.97 2.11
C PRO A 104 8.74 -1.95 2.09
N LEU A 105 8.16 -1.23 1.12
CA LEU A 105 6.70 -1.07 0.99
C LEU A 105 5.96 -2.41 1.04
N GLY A 106 6.43 -3.42 0.31
CA GLY A 106 5.80 -4.75 0.29
C GLY A 106 5.74 -5.45 1.65
N GLN A 107 6.64 -5.14 2.59
CA GLN A 107 6.54 -5.63 3.97
C GLN A 107 5.50 -4.83 4.75
N ILE A 108 5.51 -3.49 4.66
CA ILE A 108 4.53 -2.62 5.32
C ILE A 108 3.10 -3.00 4.90
N LEU A 109 2.88 -3.28 3.62
CA LEU A 109 1.58 -3.67 3.07
C LEU A 109 1.11 -5.07 3.49
N ARG A 110 1.91 -5.84 4.26
CA ARG A 110 1.44 -7.07 4.93
C ARG A 110 0.66 -6.77 6.21
N LEU A 111 0.70 -5.54 6.70
CA LEU A 111 -0.14 -5.09 7.81
C LEU A 111 -1.52 -4.67 7.31
N ARG A 112 -2.54 -4.79 8.16
CA ARG A 112 -3.83 -4.17 7.93
C ARG A 112 -3.71 -2.68 8.22
N ILE A 113 -3.77 -1.85 7.19
CA ILE A 113 -3.65 -0.40 7.31
C ILE A 113 -5.04 0.21 7.15
N ARG A 114 -5.72 0.56 8.26
CA ARG A 114 -7.10 1.09 8.20
C ARG A 114 -7.22 2.37 7.42
N HIS A 115 -6.16 3.16 7.32
CA HIS A 115 -6.18 4.37 6.51
C HIS A 115 -6.46 4.11 5.02
N MET A 116 -6.16 2.90 4.51
CA MET A 116 -6.47 2.52 3.12
C MET A 116 -7.99 2.38 2.88
N THR A 117 -8.81 2.22 3.92
CA THR A 117 -10.27 2.06 3.83
C THR A 117 -11.06 3.19 4.52
N ASP A 118 -10.46 3.80 5.54
CA ASP A 118 -11.11 4.81 6.41
C ASP A 118 -10.45 6.20 6.26
N GLY A 119 -9.45 6.36 5.38
CA GLY A 119 -8.62 7.57 5.24
C GLY A 119 -9.30 8.78 4.59
N VAL A 120 -10.48 8.60 3.99
CA VAL A 120 -11.27 9.60 3.23
C VAL A 120 -10.61 10.05 1.93
N PHE A 121 -9.48 10.75 2.01
CA PHE A 121 -8.62 11.08 0.86
C PHE A 121 -7.25 10.43 1.08
N LEU A 122 -6.70 9.81 0.05
CA LEU A 122 -5.40 9.14 0.08
C LEU A 122 -4.59 9.55 -1.16
N GLY A 123 -3.38 10.05 -0.97
CA GLY A 123 -2.51 10.50 -2.05
C GLY A 123 -1.34 11.34 -1.57
N SER A 124 -0.75 12.11 -2.47
CA SER A 124 0.25 13.13 -2.18
C SER A 124 -0.25 14.14 -1.15
N LYS A 125 0.69 14.80 -0.47
CA LYS A 125 0.37 15.86 0.49
C LYS A 125 -0.43 16.96 -0.19
N GLU A 126 -0.02 17.34 -1.39
CA GLU A 126 -0.59 18.40 -2.20
C GLU A 126 -2.04 18.07 -2.59
N PHE A 127 -2.30 16.82 -2.99
CA PHE A 127 -3.65 16.35 -3.27
C PHE A 127 -4.54 16.40 -2.04
N VAL A 128 -4.08 15.85 -0.92
CA VAL A 128 -4.90 15.79 0.30
C VAL A 128 -5.17 17.18 0.86
N ASP A 129 -4.19 18.09 0.83
CA ASP A 129 -4.37 19.48 1.25
C ASP A 129 -5.34 20.23 0.33
N ARG A 130 -5.25 20.04 -0.99
CA ARG A 130 -6.20 20.62 -1.95
C ARG A 130 -7.62 20.12 -1.71
N MET A 131 -7.80 18.81 -1.53
CA MET A 131 -9.11 18.22 -1.24
C MET A 131 -9.66 18.70 0.11
N TRP A 132 -8.80 18.91 1.10
CA TRP A 132 -9.19 19.48 2.39
C TRP A 132 -9.65 20.93 2.27
N GLU A 133 -8.94 21.76 1.50
CA GLU A 133 -9.30 23.16 1.27
C GLU A 133 -10.67 23.29 0.58
N GLN A 134 -10.94 22.46 -0.43
CA GLN A 134 -12.24 22.37 -1.10
C GLN A 134 -13.41 21.99 -0.17
N HIS A 135 -13.11 21.41 1.00
CA HIS A 135 -14.08 20.95 1.99
C HIS A 135 -13.82 21.60 3.36
N ARG A 136 -13.23 22.80 3.37
CA ARG A 136 -12.74 23.46 4.59
C ARG A 136 -13.84 23.61 5.64
N ASP A 137 -15.06 23.88 5.22
CA ASP A 137 -16.27 24.03 6.04
C ASP A 137 -16.57 22.80 6.91
N LYS A 138 -16.19 21.59 6.46
CA LYS A 138 -16.39 20.33 7.17
C LYS A 138 -15.40 20.08 8.33
N PHE A 139 -14.45 20.99 8.57
CA PHE A 139 -13.38 20.81 9.57
C PHE A 139 -13.30 21.94 10.58
N GLY A 140 -12.89 21.60 11.81
CA GLY A 140 -12.73 22.58 12.90
C GLY A 140 -11.77 23.72 12.54
N ARG A 141 -12.04 24.92 13.06
CA ARG A 141 -11.27 26.15 12.78
C ARG A 141 -9.77 26.03 13.09
N ARG A 142 -9.39 25.18 14.05
CA ARG A 142 -7.99 24.95 14.44
C ARG A 142 -7.18 24.10 13.45
N ARG A 143 -7.83 23.33 12.57
CA ARG A 143 -7.14 22.54 11.54
C ARG A 143 -6.65 23.49 10.44
N ARG A 144 -5.33 23.50 10.21
CA ARG A 144 -4.67 24.40 9.23
C ARG A 144 -4.31 23.74 7.90
N ASN A 145 -4.34 22.41 7.84
CA ASN A 145 -4.05 21.62 6.65
C ASN A 145 -4.73 20.23 6.72
N GLY A 146 -4.80 19.56 5.58
CA GLY A 146 -5.44 18.28 5.37
C GLY A 146 -4.52 17.10 5.63
N ALA A 147 -3.35 17.07 5.01
CA ALA A 147 -2.48 15.90 4.93
C ALA A 147 -2.00 15.43 6.31
N ARG A 148 -2.10 14.13 6.56
CA ARG A 148 -1.58 13.43 7.73
C ARG A 148 -0.74 12.24 7.27
N ASN A 149 0.31 11.94 8.01
CA ASN A 149 1.08 10.72 7.78
C ASN A 149 0.25 9.50 8.17
N ILE A 150 0.48 8.37 7.50
CA ILE A 150 -0.12 7.09 7.86
C ILE A 150 0.53 6.60 9.15
N ARG A 151 -0.12 6.86 10.28
CA ARG A 151 0.41 6.53 11.60
C ARG A 151 0.58 5.02 11.74
N GLY A 152 1.76 4.60 12.23
CA GLY A 152 2.11 3.20 12.47
C GLY A 152 2.56 2.43 11.23
N ALA A 153 2.38 2.97 10.02
CA ALA A 153 2.77 2.34 8.76
C ALA A 153 3.14 3.43 7.74
N PRO A 154 4.27 4.15 7.93
CA PRO A 154 4.66 5.24 7.05
C PRO A 154 4.94 4.72 5.64
N ILE A 155 4.16 5.20 4.67
CA ILE A 155 4.37 4.91 3.25
C ILE A 155 4.92 6.18 2.60
N PRO A 156 6.16 6.18 2.07
CA PRO A 156 6.75 7.35 1.45
C PRO A 156 5.86 7.93 0.35
N GLY A 157 5.70 9.26 0.36
CA GLY A 157 4.89 9.97 -0.63
C GLY A 157 3.37 9.82 -0.46
N LEU A 158 2.89 9.03 0.51
CA LEU A 158 1.47 8.77 0.71
C LEU A 158 0.98 9.38 2.03
N THR A 159 -0.05 10.21 1.93
CA THR A 159 -0.70 10.89 3.04
C THR A 159 -2.20 10.67 2.99
N VAL A 160 -2.86 10.96 4.11
CA VAL A 160 -4.28 10.72 4.31
C VAL A 160 -4.96 11.92 4.95
N LEU A 161 -6.25 12.08 4.71
CA LEU A 161 -7.02 13.15 5.37
C LEU A 161 -7.36 12.78 6.83
N ARG A 162 -7.76 11.55 7.10
CA ARG A 162 -8.20 11.15 8.44
C ARG A 162 -7.02 10.71 9.31
N ASP A 163 -6.79 11.42 10.40
CA ASP A 163 -5.79 11.06 11.44
C ASP A 163 -6.36 9.95 12.34
N LEU A 164 -6.32 8.68 11.91
CA LEU A 164 -6.76 7.56 12.75
C LEU A 164 -5.76 7.36 13.89
N ARG A 165 -6.27 7.31 15.12
CA ARG A 165 -5.44 7.21 16.34
C ARG A 165 -5.49 5.86 17.01
N VAL A 166 -6.59 5.14 16.86
CA VAL A 166 -6.86 3.86 17.53
C VAL A 166 -6.93 2.77 16.47
N ASP A 167 -6.24 1.65 16.72
CA ASP A 167 -6.18 0.46 15.85
C ASP A 167 -5.84 0.77 14.39
N ALA A 168 -5.06 1.83 14.15
CA ALA A 168 -4.76 2.32 12.80
C ALA A 168 -4.03 1.29 11.92
N VAL A 169 -3.25 0.43 12.57
CA VAL A 169 -2.46 -0.64 11.97
C VAL A 169 -2.68 -1.91 12.79
N GLY A 170 -3.07 -2.98 12.11
CA GLY A 170 -3.24 -4.32 12.65
C GLY A 170 -2.31 -5.32 11.98
#